data_AF-W6Z2X7-F1
#
_entry.id   AF-W6Z2X7-F1
#
_cell.length_a   1.000
_cell.length_b   1.000
_cell.length_c   1.000
_cell.angle_alpha   90.00
_cell.angle_beta   90.00
_cell.angle_gamma   90.00
#
_symmetry.space_group_name_H-M   'P 1'
#
loop_
_entity.id
_entity.type
_entity.pdbx_description
1 polymer ?
#
loop_
_entity_poly.entity_id
_entity_poly.type
_entity_poly.pdbx_seq_one_letter_code
_entity_poly.pdbx_strand_id
1 'polypeptide(L)'
;MGYKPFRSTYYDDRMRASPALLRARAPYLIKNTITGFAICSLVIGIYTYTINAISQDEFEDVIVPDKPLDRSAQPTTQALQQAMDARK
;
A
#
# COMPACT_ATOMS: atom_id res chain seq x y z
N MET A 1 31.29 11.75 -45.63
CA MET A 1 31.16 11.14 -44.29
C MET A 1 30.77 12.26 -43.32
N GLY A 2 29.51 12.39 -42.92
CA GLY A 2 29.09 13.47 -42.02
C GLY A 2 29.58 13.22 -40.60
N TYR A 3 30.16 14.23 -39.95
CA TYR A 3 30.59 14.17 -38.56
C TYR A 3 29.37 13.96 -37.65
N LYS A 4 29.33 12.82 -36.95
CA LYS A 4 28.38 12.60 -35.86
C LYS A 4 29.03 13.12 -34.58
N PRO A 5 28.49 14.19 -33.94
CA PRO A 5 29.06 14.70 -32.70
C PRO A 5 29.01 13.62 -31.62
N PHE A 6 30.03 13.60 -30.77
CA PHE A 6 30.06 12.74 -29.60
C PHE A 6 28.85 13.06 -28.72
N ARG A 7 27.93 12.09 -28.56
CA ARG A 7 26.82 12.20 -27.62
C ARG A 7 27.27 11.66 -26.27
N SER A 8 27.24 12.50 -25.26
CA SER A 8 27.47 12.13 -23.87
C SER A 8 26.27 11.41 -23.25
N THR A 9 25.06 11.57 -23.80
CA THR A 9 23.84 11.00 -23.23
C THR A 9 23.58 9.57 -23.72
N TYR A 10 23.05 8.72 -22.84
CA TYR A 10 22.75 7.32 -23.15
C TYR A 10 21.40 7.10 -23.86
N TYR A 11 20.71 8.20 -24.19
CA TYR A 11 19.40 8.19 -24.82
C TYR A 11 19.44 8.86 -26.20
N ASP A 12 18.63 8.36 -27.11
CA ASP A 12 18.43 8.97 -28.42
C ASP A 12 17.43 10.16 -28.34
N ASP A 13 17.31 10.95 -29.41
CA ASP A 13 16.37 12.09 -29.49
C ASP A 13 14.90 11.67 -29.28
N ARG A 14 14.61 10.39 -29.51
CA ARG A 14 13.31 9.75 -29.26
C ARG A 14 13.19 9.11 -27.88
N MET A 15 14.05 9.48 -26.92
CA MET A 15 14.13 8.91 -25.57
C MET A 15 14.38 7.40 -25.54
N ARG A 16 14.93 6.82 -26.61
CA ARG A 16 15.25 5.39 -26.66
C ARG A 16 16.59 5.12 -25.98
N ALA A 17 16.64 4.07 -25.18
CA ALA A 17 17.88 3.58 -24.57
C ALA A 17 18.90 3.17 -25.66
N SER A 18 20.12 3.65 -25.53
CA SER A 18 21.23 3.23 -26.41
C SER A 18 21.55 1.73 -26.23
N PRO A 19 22.09 1.06 -27.27
CA PRO A 19 22.48 -0.35 -27.18
C PRO A 19 23.47 -0.65 -26.05
N ALA A 20 24.36 0.29 -25.74
CA ALA A 20 25.32 0.18 -24.64
C ALA A 20 24.60 0.09 -23.27
N LEU A 21 23.58 0.92 -23.08
CA LEU A 21 22.79 0.95 -21.84
C LEU A 21 21.87 -0.28 -21.70
N LEU A 22 21.29 -0.76 -22.80
CA LEU A 22 20.50 -2.00 -22.79
C LEU A 22 21.35 -3.22 -22.39
N ARG A 23 22.56 -3.35 -22.93
CA ARG A 23 23.49 -4.43 -22.55
C ARG A 23 23.89 -4.35 -21.08
N ALA A 24 24.13 -3.15 -20.57
CA ALA A 24 24.46 -2.96 -19.15
C ALA A 24 23.30 -3.35 -18.21
N ARG A 25 22.05 -3.21 -18.66
CA ARG A 25 20.84 -3.54 -17.86
C ARG A 25 20.33 -4.96 -18.06
N ALA A 26 20.68 -5.62 -19.17
CA ALA A 26 20.29 -6.99 -19.48
C ALA A 26 20.42 -7.99 -18.30
N PRO A 27 21.53 -8.03 -17.53
CA PRO A 27 21.67 -8.99 -16.44
C PRO A 27 20.74 -8.72 -15.25
N TYR A 28 20.27 -7.49 -15.07
CA TYR A 28 19.41 -7.09 -13.95
C TYR A 28 17.93 -7.21 -14.27
N LEU A 29 17.56 -7.25 -15.56
CA LEU A 29 16.16 -7.34 -15.95
C LEU A 29 15.52 -8.61 -15.38
N ILE A 30 16.13 -9.77 -15.60
CA ILE A 30 15.62 -11.05 -15.10
C ILE A 30 15.66 -11.09 -13.57
N LYS A 31 16.79 -10.71 -12.96
CA LYS A 31 16.98 -10.76 -11.50
C LYS A 31 15.96 -9.87 -10.78
N ASN A 32 15.77 -8.64 -11.27
CA ASN A 32 14.85 -7.69 -10.66
C ASN A 32 13.39 -8.10 -10.90
N THR A 33 13.06 -8.68 -12.07
CA THR A 33 11.71 -9.21 -12.31
C THR A 33 11.38 -10.36 -11.36
N ILE A 34 12.32 -11.29 -11.12
CA ILE A 34 12.11 -12.39 -10.17
C ILE A 34 11.92 -11.84 -8.76
N THR A 35 12.77 -10.93 -8.30
CA THR A 35 12.65 -10.31 -6.97
C THR A 35 11.33 -9.55 -6.84
N GLY A 36 10.96 -8.76 -7.84
CA GLY A 36 9.68 -8.04 -7.85
C GLY A 36 8.49 -8.98 -7.79
N PHE A 37 8.53 -10.07 -8.57
CA PHE A 37 7.48 -11.08 -8.55
C PHE A 37 7.37 -11.78 -7.19
N ALA A 38 8.49 -12.13 -6.56
CA ALA A 38 8.51 -12.74 -5.23
C ALA A 38 7.91 -11.82 -4.16
N ILE A 39 8.20 -10.52 -4.22
CA ILE A 39 7.61 -9.54 -3.30
C ILE A 39 6.10 -9.40 -3.57
N CYS A 40 5.69 -9.29 -4.83
CA CYS A 40 4.27 -9.19 -5.19
C CYS A 40 3.48 -10.43 -4.75
N SER A 41 4.00 -11.63 -4.99
CA SER A 41 3.33 -12.87 -4.60
C SER A 41 3.22 -13.00 -3.08
N LEU A 42 4.26 -12.60 -2.33
CA LEU A 42 4.22 -12.56 -0.87
C LEU A 42 3.10 -11.64 -0.36
N VAL A 43 3.01 -10.41 -0.87
CA VAL A 43 2.00 -9.43 -0.45
C VAL A 43 0.58 -9.94 -0.76
N ILE A 44 0.36 -10.44 -1.98
CA ILE A 44 -0.93 -11.01 -2.39
C ILE A 44 -1.27 -12.22 -1.52
N GLY A 45 -0.28 -13.08 -1.23
CA GLY A 45 -0.43 -14.25 -0.36
C GLY A 45 -0.85 -13.87 1.06
N ILE A 46 -0.19 -12.89 1.68
CA ILE A 46 -0.57 -12.38 3.00
C ILE A 46 -1.99 -11.82 2.98
N TYR A 47 -2.32 -10.95 2.02
CA TYR A 47 -3.64 -10.33 1.92
C TYR A 47 -4.76 -11.37 1.78
N THR A 48 -4.60 -12.30 0.83
CA THR A 48 -5.60 -13.36 0.60
C THR A 48 -5.72 -14.29 1.80
N TYR A 49 -4.60 -14.66 2.43
CA TYR A 49 -4.61 -15.45 3.65
C TYR A 49 -5.35 -14.73 4.78
N THR A 50 -5.09 -13.44 5.00
CA THR A 50 -5.73 -12.68 6.08
C THR A 50 -7.25 -12.61 5.92
N ILE A 51 -7.74 -12.46 4.69
CA ILE A 51 -9.18 -12.49 4.43
C ILE A 51 -9.75 -13.87 4.79
N ASN A 52 -9.15 -14.95 4.29
CA ASN A 52 -9.65 -16.30 4.56
C ASN A 52 -9.54 -16.71 6.04
N ALA A 53 -8.50 -16.25 6.74
CA ALA A 53 -8.25 -16.61 8.13
C ALA A 53 -9.14 -15.80 9.10
N ILE A 54 -9.37 -14.52 8.82
CA ILE A 54 -10.10 -13.62 9.74
C ILE A 54 -11.59 -13.54 9.39
N SER A 55 -11.98 -13.73 8.13
CA SER A 55 -13.40 -13.65 7.71
C SER A 55 -14.32 -14.71 8.33
N GLN A 56 -13.79 -15.63 9.14
CA GLN A 56 -14.56 -16.64 9.85
C GLN A 56 -15.19 -16.13 11.15
N ASP A 57 -14.90 -14.89 11.54
CA ASP A 57 -15.47 -14.27 12.74
C ASP A 57 -16.93 -13.84 12.48
N GLU A 58 -17.87 -14.35 13.27
CA GLU A 58 -19.33 -14.15 13.09
C GLU A 58 -19.85 -12.92 13.87
N PHE A 59 -18.99 -12.23 14.64
CA PHE A 59 -19.31 -11.01 15.41
C PHE A 59 -20.61 -11.10 16.24
N GLU A 60 -20.96 -12.29 16.72
CA GLU A 60 -22.22 -12.52 17.47
C GLU A 60 -22.27 -11.75 18.80
N ASP A 61 -21.11 -11.37 19.34
CA ASP A 61 -20.97 -10.57 20.55
C ASP A 61 -21.19 -9.06 20.32
N VAL A 62 -21.20 -8.62 19.05
CA VAL A 62 -21.44 -7.22 18.68
C VAL A 62 -22.94 -6.98 18.58
N ILE A 63 -23.50 -6.34 19.61
CA ILE A 63 -24.90 -5.93 19.62
C ILE A 63 -25.11 -4.81 18.59
N VAL A 64 -25.66 -5.14 17.41
CA VAL A 64 -26.01 -4.16 16.38
C VAL A 64 -27.34 -3.50 16.75
N PRO A 65 -27.39 -2.20 17.03
CA PRO A 65 -28.65 -1.52 17.31
C PRO A 65 -29.49 -1.43 16.04
N ASP A 66 -30.79 -1.76 16.12
CA ASP A 66 -31.75 -1.68 14.99
C ASP A 66 -31.85 -0.29 14.35
N LYS A 67 -31.37 0.75 15.05
CA LYS A 67 -31.44 2.15 14.65
C LYS A 67 -30.03 2.73 14.73
N PRO A 68 -29.56 3.46 13.71
CA PRO A 68 -28.31 4.21 13.81
C PRO A 68 -28.31 5.04 15.08
N LEU A 69 -27.28 4.90 15.92
CA LEU A 69 -27.15 5.66 17.15
C LEU A 69 -27.17 7.16 16.82
N ASP A 70 -28.17 7.85 17.37
CA ASP A 70 -28.26 9.30 17.29
C ASP A 70 -27.12 9.90 18.14
N ARG A 71 -25.99 10.22 17.48
CA ARG A 71 -24.76 10.74 18.11
C ARG A 71 -24.99 12.06 18.88
N SER A 72 -26.17 12.67 18.74
CA SER A 72 -26.61 13.85 19.47
C SER A 72 -26.77 13.63 20.98
N ALA A 73 -26.89 12.38 21.46
CA ALA A 73 -27.21 12.08 22.86
C ALA A 73 -26.07 11.46 23.70
N GLN A 74 -24.87 11.23 23.15
CA GLN A 74 -23.78 10.66 23.95
C GLN A 74 -23.12 11.72 24.85
N PRO A 75 -23.09 11.53 26.18
CA PRO A 75 -22.33 12.40 27.07
C PRO A 75 -20.85 12.27 26.72
N THR A 76 -20.25 13.38 26.30
CA THR A 76 -18.80 13.45 26.05
C THR A 76 -18.06 13.05 27.32
N THR A 77 -16.94 12.35 27.16
CA THR A 77 -16.07 11.91 28.28
C THR A 77 -15.70 13.05 29.23
N GLN A 78 -15.69 14.29 28.74
CA GLN A 78 -15.53 15.51 29.54
C GLN A 78 -16.70 15.78 30.49
N ALA A 79 -17.95 15.58 30.06
CA ALA A 79 -19.13 15.76 30.88
C ALA A 79 -19.22 14.71 32.00
N LEU A 80 -18.78 13.48 31.72
CA LEU A 80 -18.67 12.42 32.73
C LEU A 80 -17.58 12.74 33.76
N GLN A 81 -16.43 13.26 33.31
CA GLN A 81 -15.35 13.68 34.21
C GLN A 81 -15.80 14.80 35.14
N GLN A 82 -16.47 15.83 34.62
CA GLN A 82 -17.03 16.92 35.43
C GLN A 82 -18.08 16.44 36.44
N ALA A 83 -18.91 15.47 36.07
CA ALA A 83 -19.90 14.90 36.98
C ALA A 83 -19.24 14.08 38.12
N MET A 84 -18.12 13.42 37.84
CA MET A 84 -17.35 12.66 38.84
C MET A 84 -16.59 13.58 39.80
N ASP A 85 -15.99 14.66 39.29
CA ASP A 85 -15.27 15.65 40.10
C ASP A 85 -16.22 16.45 40.99
N ALA A 86 -17.46 16.70 40.56
CA ALA A 86 -18.49 17.36 41.36
C ALA A 86 -19.09 16.46 42.46
N ARG A 87 -18.85 15.14 42.40
CA ARG A 87 -19.38 14.15 43.37
C ARG A 87 -18.39 13.82 44.49
N LYS A 88 -17.19 14.40 44.47
CA LYS A 88 -16.10 14.19 45.43
C LYS A 88 -15.92 15.43 46.30
#